data_AF-A0A2W6NB66-F1
#
_entry.id   AF-A0A2W6NB66-F1
#
_cell.length_a   1.000
_cell.length_b   1.000
_cell.length_c   1.000
_cell.angle_alpha   90.00
_cell.angle_beta   90.00
_cell.angle_gamma   90.00
#
_symmetry.space_group_name_H-M   'P 1'
#
loop_
_entity.id
_entity.type
_entity.pdbx_description
1 polymer ?
#
loop_
_entity_poly.entity_id
_entity_poly.type
_entity_poly.pdbx_seq_one_letter_code
_entity_poly.pdbx_strand_id
1 'polypeptide(L)'
;MLTSKDSGYYHPLWGPVIIFEAIYNILFLLFTVYVIVAFYRKKAMLPRLMIIFYSLSLTVGIVDSLLLSQIPMARELADGGSIRDIARSAIACAIWIPYFIKSERVQNTFVR
;
A
#
# COMPACT_ATOMS: atom_id res chain seq x y z
N MET A 1 -26.70 2.01 -8.53
CA MET A 1 -27.21 2.08 -7.14
C MET A 1 -26.23 2.69 -6.13
N LEU A 2 -25.15 3.38 -6.56
CA LEU A 2 -24.27 4.18 -5.67
C LEU A 2 -24.23 5.67 -6.05
N THR A 3 -25.06 6.11 -7.00
CA THR A 3 -25.06 7.45 -7.58
C THR A 3 -26.39 8.20 -7.44
N SER A 4 -27.39 7.61 -6.77
CA SER A 4 -28.66 8.28 -6.49
C SER A 4 -28.52 9.15 -5.24
N LYS A 5 -28.86 10.43 -5.36
CA LYS A 5 -28.78 11.47 -4.31
C LYS A 5 -29.83 11.31 -3.19
N ASP A 6 -30.64 10.25 -3.22
CA ASP A 6 -31.85 10.10 -2.41
C ASP A 6 -31.78 8.99 -1.35
N SER A 7 -30.57 8.58 -0.97
CA SER A 7 -30.36 7.69 0.18
C SER A 7 -29.48 8.40 1.21
N GLY A 8 -29.79 8.25 2.51
CA GLY A 8 -29.05 8.83 3.64
C GLY A 8 -27.60 8.35 3.81
N TYR A 9 -27.00 7.86 2.73
CA TYR A 9 -25.69 7.21 2.62
C TYR A 9 -24.72 7.99 1.70
N TYR A 10 -25.10 9.16 1.19
CA TYR A 10 -24.26 10.00 0.33
C TYR A 10 -23.32 10.88 1.17
N HIS A 11 -22.07 10.44 1.38
CA HIS A 11 -21.03 11.36 1.87
C HIS A 11 -20.30 11.97 0.66
N PRO A 12 -20.21 13.31 0.52
CA PRO A 12 -19.51 13.98 -0.58
C PRO A 12 -18.04 13.54 -0.76
N LEU A 13 -17.45 12.95 0.27
CA LEU A 13 -16.06 12.47 0.29
C LEU A 13 -15.88 11.11 -0.41
N TRP A 14 -16.93 10.32 -0.65
CA TRP A 14 -16.77 9.02 -1.32
C TRP A 14 -16.25 9.13 -2.75
N GLY A 15 -16.72 10.12 -3.51
CA GLY A 15 -16.25 10.34 -4.88
C GLY A 15 -14.74 10.61 -4.94
N PRO A 16 -14.23 11.62 -4.22
CA PRO A 16 -12.80 11.90 -4.16
C PRO A 16 -11.97 10.73 -3.62
N VAL A 17 -12.45 10.03 -2.59
CA VAL A 17 -11.72 8.89 -1.98
C VAL A 17 -11.58 7.74 -2.96
N ILE A 18 -12.66 7.34 -3.66
CA ILE A 18 -12.60 6.26 -4.65
C ILE A 18 -11.68 6.63 -5.82
N ILE A 19 -11.73 7.88 -6.29
CA ILE A 19 -10.85 8.35 -7.37
C ILE A 19 -9.39 8.31 -6.92
N PHE A 20 -9.10 8.79 -5.70
CA PHE A 20 -7.76 8.76 -5.12
C PHE A 20 -7.24 7.33 -4.97
N GLU A 21 -8.06 6.43 -4.41
CA GLU A 21 -7.73 5.02 -4.23
C GLU A 21 -7.48 4.32 -5.57
N ALA A 22 -8.30 4.59 -6.59
CA ALA A 22 -8.12 4.04 -7.93
C ALA A 22 -6.81 4.52 -8.57
N ILE A 23 -6.53 5.82 -8.51
CA ILE A 23 -5.27 6.40 -9.05
C ILE A 23 -4.07 5.81 -8.31
N TYR A 24 -4.13 5.76 -6.99
CA TYR A 24 -3.08 5.19 -6.16
C TYR A 24 -2.82 3.73 -6.54
N ASN A 25 -3.86 2.90 -6.64
CA ASN A 25 -3.71 1.49 -7.01
C ASN A 25 -3.10 1.31 -8.41
N ILE A 26 -3.49 2.13 -9.39
CA ILE A 26 -2.90 2.10 -10.73
C ILE A 26 -1.41 2.45 -10.68
N LEU A 27 -1.05 3.54 -9.99
CA LEU A 27 0.35 3.95 -9.84
C LEU A 27 1.17 2.90 -9.08
N PHE A 28 0.59 2.31 -8.03
CA PHE A 28 1.22 1.27 -7.22
C PHE A 28 1.42 -0.02 -8.03
N LEU A 29 0.47 -0.37 -8.89
CA LEU A 29 0.60 -1.50 -9.81
C LEU A 29 1.73 -1.27 -10.83
N LEU A 30 1.79 -0.08 -11.44
CA LEU A 30 2.89 0.29 -12.34
C LEU A 30 4.25 0.26 -11.62
N PHE A 31 4.31 0.76 -10.39
CA PHE A 31 5.50 0.71 -9.56
C PHE A 31 5.90 -0.72 -9.22
N THR A 32 4.95 -1.61 -8.92
CA THR A 32 5.21 -3.03 -8.67
C THR A 32 5.82 -3.71 -9.90
N VAL A 33 5.27 -3.45 -11.08
CA VAL A 33 5.83 -3.95 -12.35
C VAL A 33 7.26 -3.44 -12.55
N TYR A 34 7.51 -2.16 -12.28
CA TYR A 34 8.84 -1.58 -12.35
C TYR A 34 9.83 -2.24 -11.38
N VAL A 35 9.42 -2.52 -10.15
CA VAL A 35 10.22 -3.26 -9.15
C VAL A 35 10.58 -4.66 -9.65
N ILE A 36 9.62 -5.39 -10.22
CA ILE A 36 9.84 -6.72 -10.80
C ILE A 36 10.85 -6.63 -11.96
N VAL A 37 10.68 -5.66 -12.87
CA VAL A 37 11.64 -5.47 -13.97
C VAL A 37 13.03 -5.13 -13.43
N ALA A 38 13.14 -4.26 -12.41
CA ALA A 38 14.41 -3.95 -11.76
C ALA A 38 15.05 -5.19 -11.10
N PHE A 39 14.22 -6.12 -10.61
CA PHE A 39 14.63 -7.43 -10.07
C PHE A 39 15.30 -8.29 -11.11
N TYR A 40 14.65 -8.48 -12.26
CA TYR A 40 15.26 -9.23 -13.35
C TYR A 40 16.49 -8.54 -13.94
N ARG A 41 16.53 -7.20 -13.93
CA ARG A 41 17.68 -6.42 -14.44
C ARG A 41 18.85 -6.31 -13.46
N LYS A 42 18.78 -6.94 -12.27
CA LYS A 42 19.84 -6.92 -11.26
C LYS A 42 20.37 -5.52 -10.92
N LYS A 43 19.49 -4.50 -10.91
CA LYS A 43 19.86 -3.11 -10.65
C LYS A 43 20.16 -2.85 -9.17
N ALA A 44 21.29 -2.19 -8.86
CA ALA A 44 21.66 -1.74 -7.50
C ALA A 44 20.59 -0.93 -6.76
N MET A 45 19.66 -0.32 -7.49
CA MET A 45 18.56 0.48 -6.93
C MET A 45 17.45 -0.37 -6.31
N LEU A 46 17.41 -1.67 -6.56
CA LEU A 46 16.34 -2.56 -6.11
C LEU A 46 16.10 -2.56 -4.60
N PRO A 47 17.13 -2.75 -3.73
CA PRO A 47 16.91 -2.70 -2.28
C PRO A 47 16.27 -1.38 -1.84
N ARG A 48 16.62 -0.23 -2.44
CA ARG A 48 15.95 1.04 -2.16
C ARG A 48 14.49 1.03 -2.62
N LEU A 49 14.20 0.50 -3.81
CA LEU A 49 12.84 0.40 -4.34
C LEU A 49 11.94 -0.51 -3.48
N MET A 50 12.46 -1.61 -2.96
CA MET A 50 11.72 -2.51 -2.06
C MET A 50 11.41 -1.83 -0.73
N ILE A 51 12.35 -1.07 -0.16
CA ILE A 51 12.08 -0.28 1.06
C ILE A 51 10.97 0.73 0.80
N ILE A 52 11.05 1.48 -0.31
CA ILE A 52 10.01 2.43 -0.72
C ILE A 52 8.67 1.71 -0.89
N PHE A 53 8.63 0.55 -1.55
CA PHE A 53 7.41 -0.23 -1.76
C PHE A 53 6.71 -0.59 -0.44
N TYR A 54 7.46 -1.14 0.51
CA TYR A 54 6.94 -1.54 1.82
C TYR A 54 6.49 -0.33 2.63
N SER A 55 7.28 0.75 2.65
CA SER A 55 6.90 2.00 3.33
C SER A 55 5.65 2.65 2.74
N LEU A 56 5.51 2.67 1.41
CA LEU A 56 4.34 3.23 0.72
C LEU A 56 3.08 2.42 1.06
N SER A 57 3.18 1.09 0.97
CA SER A 57 2.08 0.17 1.28
C SER A 57 1.56 0.35 2.71
N LEU A 58 2.48 0.46 3.68
CA LEU A 58 2.12 0.69 5.07
C LEU A 58 1.50 2.08 5.29
N THR A 59 2.05 3.12 4.67
CA THR A 59 1.53 4.49 4.79
C THR A 59 0.12 4.59 4.23
N VAL A 60 -0.12 3.99 3.06
CA VAL A 60 -1.45 4.02 2.45
C VAL A 60 -2.44 3.17 3.21
N GLY A 61 -2.05 1.99 3.72
CA GLY A 61 -2.90 1.21 4.61
C GLY A 61 -3.36 2.00 5.84
N ILE A 62 -2.47 2.80 6.45
CA ILE A 62 -2.84 3.70 7.57
C ILE A 62 -3.80 4.79 7.12
N VAL A 63 -3.52 5.44 5.99
CA VAL A 63 -4.36 6.52 5.44
C VAL A 63 -5.76 6.00 5.12
N ASP A 64 -5.88 4.84 4.49
CA ASP A 64 -7.15 4.19 4.19
C ASP A 64 -7.91 3.85 5.48
N SER A 65 -7.25 3.26 6.49
CA SER A 65 -7.91 2.99 7.78
C SER A 65 -8.41 4.26 8.47
N LEU A 66 -7.65 5.36 8.42
CA LEU A 66 -8.07 6.64 8.98
C LEU A 66 -9.25 7.24 8.20
N LEU A 67 -9.23 7.17 6.86
CA LEU A 67 -10.34 7.60 6.00
C LEU A 67 -11.61 6.78 6.25
N LEU A 68 -11.49 5.46 6.37
CA LEU A 68 -12.60 4.56 6.67
C LEU A 68 -13.16 4.81 8.08
N SER A 69 -12.31 5.14 9.07
CA SER A 69 -12.76 5.47 10.43
C SER A 69 -13.62 6.74 10.50
N GLN A 70 -13.45 7.66 9.54
CA GLN A 70 -14.24 8.89 9.44
C GLN A 70 -15.62 8.65 8.80
N ILE A 71 -15.86 7.48 8.20
CA ILE A 71 -17.11 7.11 7.56
C ILE A 71 -17.84 6.10 8.45
N PRO A 72 -18.96 6.46 9.11
CA PRO A 72 -19.66 5.61 10.07
C PRO A 72 -20.04 4.22 9.52
N MET A 73 -20.38 4.14 8.23
CA MET A 73 -20.76 2.89 7.57
C MET A 73 -19.57 1.99 7.21
N ALA A 74 -18.42 2.59 6.88
CA ALA A 74 -17.19 1.83 6.66
C ALA A 74 -16.65 1.28 7.98
N ARG A 75 -16.86 1.98 9.09
CA ARG A 75 -16.51 1.51 10.44
C ARG A 75 -17.25 0.23 10.84
N GLU A 76 -18.51 0.07 10.45
CA GLU A 76 -19.27 -1.18 10.67
C GLU A 76 -18.80 -2.33 9.77
N LEU A 77 -18.35 -2.03 8.54
CA LEU A 77 -17.77 -3.03 7.63
C LEU A 77 -16.32 -3.40 7.96
N ALA A 78 -15.58 -2.49 8.59
CA ALA A 78 -14.15 -2.63 8.88
C ALA A 78 -13.86 -3.35 10.22
N ASP A 79 -14.88 -3.90 10.88
CA ASP A 79 -14.79 -4.47 12.23
C ASP A 79 -13.67 -5.53 12.31
N GLY A 80 -12.55 -5.14 12.92
CA GLY A 80 -11.33 -5.94 13.11
C GLY A 80 -10.42 -6.19 11.89
N GLY A 81 -10.92 -6.06 10.65
CA GLY A 81 -10.15 -6.38 9.43
C GLY A 81 -8.99 -5.42 9.15
N SER A 82 -9.25 -4.12 9.25
CA SER A 82 -8.30 -3.08 8.84
C SER A 82 -7.03 -3.04 9.71
N ILE A 83 -7.18 -3.25 11.03
CA ILE A 83 -6.05 -3.34 11.98
C ILE A 83 -5.17 -4.56 11.69
N ARG A 84 -5.79 -5.69 11.31
CA ARG A 84 -5.06 -6.93 11.00
C ARG A 84 -4.22 -6.80 9.73
N ASP A 85 -4.72 -6.08 8.72
CA ASP A 85 -4.00 -5.84 7.48
C ASP A 85 -2.83 -4.85 7.65
N ILE A 86 -3.00 -3.81 8.47
CA ILE A 86 -1.89 -2.94 8.89
C ILE A 86 -0.84 -3.73 9.66
N ALA A 87 -1.24 -4.54 10.64
CA ALA A 87 -0.31 -5.33 11.45
C ALA A 87 0.47 -6.33 10.59
N ARG A 88 -0.19 -7.00 9.63
CA ARG A 88 0.46 -7.89 8.67
C ARG A 88 1.47 -7.14 7.80
N SER A 89 1.09 -5.96 7.29
CA SER A 89 1.98 -5.12 6.48
C SER A 89 3.17 -4.63 7.28
N ALA A 90 2.99 -4.24 8.55
CA ALA A 90 4.05 -3.83 9.45
C ALA A 90 5.04 -4.96 9.75
N ILE A 91 4.54 -6.18 10.02
CA ILE A 91 5.39 -7.37 10.22
C ILE A 91 6.18 -7.68 8.94
N ALA A 92 5.53 -7.62 7.77
CA ALA A 92 6.20 -7.82 6.49
C ALA A 92 7.32 -6.76 6.29
N CYS A 93 7.05 -5.48 6.55
CA CYS A 93 8.06 -4.43 6.50
C CYS A 93 9.23 -4.73 7.45
N ALA A 94 8.94 -5.09 8.69
CA ALA A 94 9.96 -5.36 9.71
C ALA A 94 10.85 -6.58 9.38
N ILE A 95 10.38 -7.53 8.58
CA ILE A 95 11.17 -8.68 8.12
C ILE A 95 11.95 -8.34 6.86
N TRP A 96 11.27 -7.78 5.86
CA TRP A 96 11.84 -7.60 4.52
C TRP A 96 12.81 -6.42 4.46
N ILE A 97 12.54 -5.29 5.13
CA ILE A 97 13.42 -4.12 5.13
C ILE A 97 14.84 -4.47 5.61
N PRO A 98 15.05 -5.07 6.81
CA PRO A 98 16.39 -5.43 7.26
C PRO A 98 17.04 -6.52 6.40
N TYR A 99 16.25 -7.44 5.83
CA TYR A 99 16.75 -8.42 4.88
C TYR A 99 17.35 -7.75 3.63
N PHE A 100 16.64 -6.80 3.00
CA PHE A 100 17.12 -6.11 1.82
C PHE A 100 18.30 -5.16 2.10
N ILE A 101 18.43 -4.63 3.31
CA ILE A 101 19.55 -3.78 3.72
C ILE A 101 20.82 -4.60 4.03
N LYS A 102 20.68 -5.71 4.76
CA LYS A 102 21.81 -6.42 5.38
C LYS A 102 22.22 -7.70 4.64
N SER A 103 21.40 -8.22 3.72
CA SER A 103 21.69 -9.50 3.04
C SER A 103 22.89 -9.38 2.09
N GLU A 104 23.95 -10.13 2.39
CA GLU A 104 25.13 -10.26 1.53
C GLU A 104 24.78 -10.71 0.11
N ARG A 105 23.71 -11.50 -0.08
CA ARG A 105 23.25 -11.93 -1.40
C ARG A 105 22.74 -10.76 -2.24
N VAL A 106 22.08 -9.79 -1.62
CA VAL A 106 21.60 -8.58 -2.30
C VAL A 106 22.78 -7.71 -2.70
N GLN A 107 23.75 -7.51 -1.79
CA GLN A 107 24.97 -6.76 -2.12
C GLN A 107 25.78 -7.44 -3.23
N ASN A 108 25.96 -8.76 -3.16
CA ASN A 108 26.78 -9.50 -4.11
C ASN A 108 26.10 -9.68 -5.48
N THR A 109 24.78 -9.50 -5.60
CA THR A 109 24.02 -9.63 -6.86
C THR A 109 23.68 -8.29 -7.52
N PHE A 110 23.45 -7.23 -6.73
CA PHE A 110 22.92 -5.96 -7.23
C PHE A 110 23.89 -4.79 -7.06
N VAL A 111 24.84 -4.82 -6.11
CA VAL A 111 25.73 -3.67 -5.81
C VAL A 111 27.10 -3.82 -6.47
N ARG A 112 27.55 -5.04 -6.73
CA ARG A 112 28.87 -5.34 -7.29
C ARG A 112 28.97 -5.03 -8.78
#